data_AF-A0A972J6L0-F1
#
_entry.id   AF-A0A972J6L0-F1
#
_cell.length_a   1.000
_cell.length_b   1.000
_cell.length_c   1.000
_cell.angle_alpha   90.00
_cell.angle_beta   90.00
_cell.angle_gamma   90.00
#
_symmetry.space_group_name_H-M   'P 1'
#
loop_
_entity.id
_entity.type
_entity.pdbx_description
1 polymer ?
#
loop_
_entity_poly.entity_id
_entity_poly.type
_entity_poly.pdbx_seq_one_letter_code
_entity_poly.pdbx_strand_id
1 'polypeptide(L)'
;VDGWDIERLRNRQVKNFLAVTLISLGAPMLLMGDEVRRTQRGNNNAYCQDNEISWFDWTFPDRYRDVFRFCGHLVRRRLHREISTDMTVLSLNQVLRRARIEWHGVRLGEPDWNDDSHSIAMTTWSLDENLMYHLMFNAYHEDLRFQLPPAPPHTTSGWRRIMDTFLESPDDVRPWKDAAPIGDSSYVVQAYSIAILCARLTGAAHVPSSF
;
A
#
# COMPACT_ATOMS: atom_id res chain seq x y z
N VAL A 1 6.92 24.58 -12.07
CA VAL A 1 6.76 23.12 -12.04
C VAL A 1 6.87 22.65 -13.47
N ASP A 2 7.95 21.96 -13.81
CA ASP A 2 8.18 21.54 -15.18
C ASP A 2 7.22 20.40 -15.56
N GLY A 3 6.92 20.21 -16.85
CA GLY A 3 5.97 19.17 -17.28
C GLY A 3 6.34 17.76 -16.81
N TRP A 4 7.63 17.49 -16.63
CA TRP A 4 8.16 16.24 -16.07
C TRP A 4 7.82 16.04 -14.60
N ASP A 5 7.79 17.12 -13.81
CA ASP A 5 7.40 17.05 -12.39
C ASP A 5 5.92 16.69 -12.26
N ILE A 6 5.08 17.25 -13.14
CA ILE A 6 3.64 16.97 -13.15
C ILE A 6 3.37 15.50 -13.49
N GLU A 7 4.01 14.95 -14.51
CA GLU A 7 3.80 13.54 -14.88
C GLU A 7 4.32 12.57 -13.82
N ARG A 8 5.46 12.86 -13.18
CA ARG A 8 5.93 12.08 -12.03
C ARG A 8 4.94 12.09 -10.88
N LEU A 9 4.41 13.27 -10.54
CA LEU A 9 3.40 13.41 -9.49
C LEU A 9 2.11 12.64 -9.86
N ARG A 10 1.61 12.77 -11.09
CA ARG A 10 0.43 12.02 -11.55
C ARG A 10 0.64 10.52 -11.45
N ASN A 11 1.79 10.03 -11.88
CA ASN A 11 2.12 8.61 -11.82
C ASN A 11 2.17 8.10 -10.37
N ARG A 12 2.73 8.89 -9.45
CA ARG A 12 2.71 8.62 -8.02
C ARG A 12 1.30 8.59 -7.45
N GLN A 13 0.45 9.55 -7.81
CA GLN A 13 -0.94 9.59 -7.37
C GLN A 13 -1.73 8.36 -7.85
N VAL A 14 -1.53 7.91 -9.09
CA VAL A 14 -2.11 6.65 -9.59
C VAL A 14 -1.70 5.48 -8.70
N LYS A 15 -0.40 5.35 -8.39
CA LYS A 15 0.10 4.30 -7.49
C LYS A 15 -0.47 4.42 -6.08
N ASN A 16 -0.63 5.64 -5.57
CA ASN A 16 -1.25 5.88 -4.26
C ASN A 16 -2.69 5.38 -4.20
N PHE A 17 -3.52 5.71 -5.19
CA PHE A 17 -4.90 5.25 -5.25
C PHE A 17 -5.00 3.74 -5.43
N LEU A 18 -4.16 3.14 -6.30
CA LEU A 18 -4.07 1.68 -6.43
C LEU A 18 -3.67 1.02 -5.10
N ALA A 19 -2.67 1.57 -4.40
CA ALA A 19 -2.21 1.08 -3.12
C ALA A 19 -3.35 1.11 -2.09
N VAL A 20 -3.97 2.26 -1.85
CA VAL A 20 -5.08 2.40 -0.88
C VAL A 20 -6.21 1.42 -1.20
N THR A 21 -6.65 1.33 -2.46
CA THR A 21 -7.71 0.40 -2.87
C THR A 21 -7.35 -1.06 -2.60
N LEU A 22 -6.14 -1.49 -2.99
CA LEU A 22 -5.75 -2.90 -2.95
C LEU A 22 -5.19 -3.38 -1.60
N ILE A 23 -4.74 -2.48 -0.73
CA ILE A 23 -4.27 -2.86 0.63
C ILE A 23 -5.39 -2.86 1.66
N SER A 24 -6.42 -2.02 1.46
CA SER A 24 -7.54 -1.86 2.40
C SER A 24 -8.30 -3.18 2.63
N LEU A 25 -8.90 -3.30 3.82
CA LEU A 25 -9.82 -4.40 4.14
C LEU A 25 -11.11 -4.28 3.31
N GLY A 26 -11.77 -5.41 3.02
CA GLY A 26 -12.99 -5.47 2.19
C GLY A 26 -12.79 -6.19 0.86
N ALA A 27 -13.62 -5.90 -0.14
CA ALA A 27 -13.50 -6.43 -1.49
C ALA A 27 -13.22 -5.27 -2.46
N PRO A 28 -12.00 -5.16 -3.02
CA PRO A 28 -11.64 -4.07 -3.91
C PRO A 28 -12.22 -4.31 -5.30
N MET A 29 -12.54 -3.23 -6.00
CA MET A 29 -12.95 -3.27 -7.39
C MET A 29 -12.04 -2.32 -8.18
N LEU A 30 -11.49 -2.78 -9.29
CA LEU A 30 -10.71 -1.96 -10.21
C LEU A 30 -11.55 -1.68 -11.46
N LEU A 31 -11.50 -0.45 -11.94
CA LEU A 31 -12.08 -0.10 -13.22
C LEU A 31 -11.15 -0.57 -14.35
N MET A 32 -11.74 -1.07 -15.45
CA MET A 32 -10.98 -1.55 -16.61
C MET A 32 -9.99 -0.48 -17.11
N GLY A 33 -8.70 -0.81 -17.11
CA GLY A 33 -7.63 0.03 -17.62
C GLY A 33 -6.96 0.93 -16.59
N ASP A 34 -7.45 0.99 -15.34
CA ASP A 34 -6.77 1.70 -14.25
C ASP A 34 -5.37 1.13 -13.99
N GLU A 35 -5.19 -0.18 -14.19
CA GLU A 35 -3.92 -0.89 -14.06
C GLU A 35 -2.86 -0.43 -15.08
N VAL A 36 -3.25 0.34 -16.10
CA VAL A 36 -2.39 0.84 -17.17
C VAL A 36 -2.69 2.29 -17.54
N ARG A 37 -3.20 3.11 -16.60
CA ARG A 37 -3.46 4.55 -16.80
C ARG A 37 -4.36 4.85 -18.03
N ARG A 38 -5.38 4.03 -18.29
CA ARG A 38 -6.36 4.30 -19.35
C ARG A 38 -6.98 5.68 -19.16
N THR A 39 -7.17 6.42 -20.25
CA THR A 39 -7.71 7.78 -20.21
C THR A 39 -8.91 7.94 -21.11
N GLN A 40 -9.93 8.64 -20.60
CA GLN A 40 -11.08 9.12 -21.37
C GLN A 40 -10.92 10.58 -21.81
N ARG A 41 -9.68 11.10 -21.80
CA ARG A 41 -9.34 12.50 -22.15
C ARG A 41 -10.14 13.54 -21.35
N GLY A 42 -10.41 13.24 -20.08
CA GLY A 42 -11.20 14.10 -19.18
C GLY A 42 -12.71 13.92 -19.26
N ASN A 43 -13.23 13.06 -20.14
CA ASN A 43 -14.64 12.71 -20.17
C ASN A 43 -14.97 11.75 -19.01
N ASN A 44 -15.72 12.22 -18.01
CA ASN A 44 -16.15 11.42 -16.86
C ASN A 44 -17.47 10.65 -17.09
N ASN A 45 -18.06 10.74 -18.29
CA ASN A 45 -19.34 10.11 -18.63
C ASN A 45 -19.37 9.63 -20.08
N ALA A 46 -18.48 8.69 -20.44
CA ALA A 46 -18.37 8.16 -21.81
C ALA A 46 -19.45 7.12 -22.18
N TYR A 47 -20.68 7.30 -21.72
CA TYR A 47 -21.76 6.31 -21.83
C TYR A 47 -22.19 6.02 -23.28
N CYS A 48 -22.09 7.00 -24.18
CA CYS A 48 -22.50 6.89 -25.59
C CYS A 48 -21.31 6.77 -26.56
N GLN A 49 -20.11 6.51 -26.05
CA GLN A 49 -18.89 6.48 -26.85
C GLN A 49 -18.52 5.03 -27.16
N ASP A 50 -18.71 4.61 -28.41
CA ASP A 50 -18.16 3.36 -28.94
C ASP A 50 -16.96 3.67 -29.84
N ASN A 51 -15.83 4.01 -29.21
CA ASN A 51 -14.58 4.41 -29.87
C ASN A 51 -13.40 4.31 -28.88
N GLU A 52 -12.22 4.77 -29.28
CA GLU A 52 -10.97 4.70 -28.51
C GLU A 52 -11.01 5.41 -27.15
N ILE A 53 -12.02 6.23 -26.87
CA ILE A 53 -12.25 6.81 -25.54
C ILE A 53 -12.69 5.72 -24.54
N SER A 54 -13.51 4.76 -24.97
CA SER A 54 -14.05 3.70 -24.10
C SER A 54 -13.33 2.36 -24.26
N TRP A 55 -12.75 2.09 -25.44
CA TRP A 55 -12.03 0.85 -25.71
C TRP A 55 -10.74 0.71 -24.89
N PHE A 56 -10.29 -0.54 -24.73
CA PHE A 56 -9.01 -0.86 -24.10
C PHE A 56 -7.89 -0.89 -25.15
N ASP A 57 -6.82 -0.12 -24.92
CA ASP A 57 -5.63 -0.14 -25.77
C ASP A 57 -4.62 -1.19 -25.26
N TRP A 58 -4.47 -2.28 -26.02
CA TRP A 58 -3.60 -3.39 -25.68
C TRP A 58 -2.10 -3.09 -25.73
N THR A 59 -1.70 -1.90 -26.21
CA THR A 59 -0.30 -1.44 -26.14
C THR A 59 0.06 -0.83 -24.79
N PHE A 60 -0.93 -0.55 -23.94
CA PHE A 60 -0.73 0.14 -22.66
C PHE A 60 0.05 -0.66 -21.60
N PRO A 61 -0.05 -2.00 -21.48
CA PRO A 61 0.78 -2.76 -20.56
C PRO A 61 2.29 -2.57 -20.80
N ASP A 62 2.72 -2.38 -22.05
CA ASP A 62 4.11 -2.09 -22.38
C ASP A 62 4.46 -0.62 -22.15
N ARG A 63 3.55 0.30 -22.52
CA ARG A 63 3.75 1.76 -22.35
C ARG A 63 3.80 2.19 -20.89
N TYR A 64 2.93 1.64 -20.05
CA TYR A 64 2.78 1.95 -18.62
C TYR A 64 3.18 0.75 -17.76
N ARG A 65 4.28 0.11 -18.16
CA ARG A 65 4.78 -1.12 -17.55
C ARG A 65 5.04 -0.99 -16.06
N ASP A 66 5.42 0.20 -15.59
CA ASP A 66 5.67 0.45 -14.18
C ASP A 66 4.38 0.37 -13.34
N VAL A 67 3.28 0.99 -13.79
CA VAL A 67 1.98 0.91 -13.12
C VAL A 67 1.39 -0.49 -13.24
N PHE A 68 1.49 -1.13 -14.40
CA PHE A 68 1.02 -2.49 -14.61
C PHE A 68 1.72 -3.48 -13.67
N ARG A 69 3.05 -3.39 -13.58
CA ARG A 69 3.87 -4.18 -12.64
C ARG A 69 3.45 -3.90 -11.19
N PHE A 70 3.31 -2.63 -10.82
CA PHE A 70 2.93 -2.22 -9.47
C PHE A 70 1.57 -2.78 -9.06
N CYS A 71 0.55 -2.63 -9.93
CA CYS A 71 -0.78 -3.19 -9.74
C CYS A 71 -0.74 -4.72 -9.59
N GLY A 72 -0.01 -5.42 -10.47
CA GLY A 72 0.15 -6.87 -10.40
C GLY A 72 0.78 -7.35 -9.08
N HIS A 73 1.77 -6.61 -8.55
CA HIS A 73 2.35 -6.89 -7.23
C HIS A 73 1.33 -6.71 -6.10
N LEU A 74 0.53 -5.65 -6.13
CA LEU A 74 -0.52 -5.39 -5.15
C LEU A 74 -1.59 -6.48 -5.15
N VAL A 75 -2.08 -6.87 -6.34
CA VAL A 75 -3.06 -7.96 -6.49
C VAL A 75 -2.49 -9.26 -5.95
N ARG A 76 -1.27 -9.64 -6.36
CA ARG A 76 -0.62 -10.87 -5.88
C ARG A 76 -0.46 -10.86 -4.35
N ARG A 77 -0.09 -9.72 -3.77
CA ARG A 77 0.06 -9.55 -2.33
C ARG A 77 -1.27 -9.69 -1.60
N ARG A 78 -2.34 -9.10 -2.13
CA ARG A 78 -3.69 -9.24 -1.57
C ARG A 78 -4.15 -10.70 -1.57
N LEU A 79 -4.00 -11.39 -2.69
CA LEU A 79 -4.36 -12.80 -2.82
C LEU A 79 -3.56 -13.69 -1.85
N HIS A 80 -2.25 -13.44 -1.68
CA HIS A 80 -1.47 -14.19 -0.67
C HIS A 80 -1.97 -13.97 0.76
N ARG A 81 -2.42 -12.75 1.12
CA ARG A 81 -3.03 -12.49 2.43
C ARG A 81 -4.32 -13.31 2.63
N GLU A 82 -5.15 -13.39 1.61
CA GLU A 82 -6.43 -14.12 1.64
C GLU A 82 -6.28 -15.64 1.59
N ILE A 83 -5.17 -16.16 1.06
CA ILE A 83 -4.87 -17.60 1.05
C ILE A 83 -4.23 -18.04 2.38
N SER A 84 -3.34 -17.22 2.95
CA SER A 84 -2.64 -17.56 4.21
C SER A 84 -3.52 -17.46 5.45
N THR A 85 -4.61 -16.71 5.38
CA THR A 85 -5.62 -16.62 6.44
C THR A 85 -6.91 -17.15 5.86
N ASP A 86 -7.63 -18.03 6.56
CA ASP A 86 -8.94 -18.56 6.14
C ASP A 86 -10.05 -17.47 6.21
N MET A 87 -9.81 -16.37 5.51
CA MET A 87 -10.62 -15.15 5.43
C MET A 87 -11.89 -15.38 4.64
N THR A 88 -11.93 -16.43 3.84
CA THR A 88 -13.11 -16.90 3.10
C THR A 88 -14.25 -17.30 4.04
N VAL A 89 -13.94 -17.63 5.31
CA VAL A 89 -14.93 -18.00 6.34
C VAL A 89 -15.32 -16.79 7.21
N LEU A 90 -14.58 -15.68 7.17
CA LEU A 90 -14.81 -14.51 8.02
C LEU A 90 -15.54 -13.39 7.28
N SER A 91 -16.62 -12.90 7.87
CA SER A 91 -17.23 -11.63 7.46
C SER A 91 -16.30 -10.44 7.74
N LEU A 92 -16.45 -9.36 6.97
CA LEU A 92 -15.68 -8.12 7.17
C LEU A 92 -15.73 -7.60 8.62
N ASN A 93 -16.90 -7.71 9.28
CA ASN A 93 -17.06 -7.30 10.67
C ASN A 93 -16.21 -8.13 11.64
N GLN A 94 -16.07 -9.44 11.39
CA GLN A 94 -15.21 -10.31 12.21
C GLN A 94 -13.74 -9.97 12.00
N VAL A 95 -13.35 -9.67 10.75
CA VAL A 95 -11.99 -9.25 10.41
C VAL A 95 -11.65 -7.94 11.12
N LEU A 96 -12.52 -6.93 11.04
CA LEU A 96 -12.30 -5.63 11.70
C LEU A 96 -12.18 -5.74 13.23
N ARG A 97 -12.96 -6.64 13.85
CA ARG A 97 -12.88 -6.87 15.31
C ARG A 97 -11.58 -7.57 15.74
N ARG A 98 -10.98 -8.36 14.85
CA ARG A 98 -9.69 -9.05 15.11
C ARG A 98 -8.49 -8.23 14.66
N ALA A 99 -8.69 -7.29 13.74
CA ALA A 99 -7.63 -6.45 13.23
C ALA A 99 -7.08 -5.59 14.37
N ARG A 100 -5.84 -5.88 14.77
CA ARG A 100 -5.09 -5.01 15.66
C ARG A 100 -4.50 -3.87 14.84
N ILE A 101 -4.93 -2.65 15.14
CA ILE A 101 -4.47 -1.43 14.49
C ILE A 101 -4.08 -0.44 15.58
N GLU A 102 -2.87 0.08 15.50
CA GLU A 102 -2.39 1.20 16.29
C GLU A 102 -2.27 2.40 15.36
N TRP A 103 -2.98 3.48 15.68
CA TRP A 103 -3.01 4.70 14.87
C TRP A 103 -1.95 5.71 15.31
N HIS A 104 -1.36 6.40 14.35
CA HIS A 104 -0.25 7.32 14.54
C HIS A 104 -0.37 8.51 13.58
N GLY A 105 0.33 9.60 13.90
CA GLY A 105 0.64 10.67 12.96
C GLY A 105 2.09 10.52 12.50
N VAL A 106 2.79 11.64 12.32
CA VAL A 106 4.26 11.63 12.18
C VAL A 106 4.98 11.16 13.45
N ARG A 107 4.32 11.24 14.62
CA ARG A 107 4.78 10.70 15.90
C ARG A 107 3.94 9.49 16.32
N LEU A 108 4.57 8.54 17.01
CA LEU A 108 3.91 7.31 17.47
C LEU A 108 2.84 7.62 18.52
N GLY A 109 1.67 7.02 18.35
CA GLY A 109 0.52 7.16 19.27
C GLY A 109 -0.19 8.52 19.21
N GLU A 110 0.21 9.40 18.29
CA GLU A 110 -0.32 10.76 18.17
C GLU A 110 -0.92 10.99 16.76
N PRO A 111 -2.04 10.35 16.41
CA PRO A 111 -2.75 10.61 15.15
C PRO A 111 -3.36 12.02 15.13
N ASP A 112 -3.34 12.64 13.96
CA ASP A 112 -4.00 13.92 13.71
C ASP A 112 -5.36 13.69 13.04
N TRP A 113 -6.43 13.91 13.82
CA TRP A 113 -7.82 13.75 13.41
C TRP A 113 -8.50 15.06 13.00
N ASN A 114 -7.76 16.15 12.90
CA ASN A 114 -8.33 17.43 12.47
C ASN A 114 -8.70 17.39 10.98
N ASP A 115 -9.67 18.23 10.57
CA ASP A 115 -10.14 18.30 9.18
C ASP A 115 -9.05 18.72 8.18
N ASP A 116 -8.04 19.46 8.64
CA ASP A 116 -6.90 19.93 7.85
C ASP A 116 -5.71 18.95 7.85
N SER A 117 -5.88 17.74 8.41
CA SER A 117 -4.82 16.73 8.46
C SER A 117 -4.48 16.21 7.06
N HIS A 118 -3.19 16.15 6.77
CA HIS A 118 -2.65 15.64 5.50
C HIS A 118 -1.75 14.41 5.67
N SER A 119 -1.75 13.80 6.85
CA SER A 119 -0.91 12.63 7.11
C SER A 119 -1.56 11.67 8.10
N ILE A 120 -1.33 10.38 7.89
CA ILE A 120 -1.73 9.35 8.83
C ILE A 120 -0.75 8.18 8.73
N ALA A 121 -0.47 7.54 9.86
CA ALA A 121 0.27 6.29 9.90
C ALA A 121 -0.45 5.26 10.76
N MET A 122 -0.19 4.00 10.49
CA MET A 122 -0.73 2.91 11.29
C MET A 122 0.24 1.74 11.37
N THR A 123 0.19 1.07 12.51
CA THR A 123 0.85 -0.22 12.71
C THR A 123 -0.20 -1.30 12.83
N THR A 124 -0.07 -2.39 12.06
CA THR A 124 -1.03 -3.49 12.07
C THR A 124 -0.36 -4.84 11.90
N TRP A 125 -1.04 -5.91 12.32
CA TRP A 125 -0.54 -7.28 12.27
C TRP A 125 -1.38 -8.10 11.31
N SER A 126 -0.76 -9.08 10.66
CA SER A 126 -1.51 -10.15 10.01
C SER A 126 -2.34 -10.92 11.03
N LEU A 127 -3.42 -11.56 10.60
CA LEU A 127 -4.33 -12.27 11.50
C LEU A 127 -3.72 -13.51 12.14
N ASP A 128 -2.67 -14.08 11.54
CA ASP A 128 -1.83 -15.13 12.12
C ASP A 128 -0.69 -14.57 12.99
N GLU A 129 -0.63 -13.24 13.15
CA GLU A 129 0.36 -12.48 13.93
C GLU A 129 1.83 -12.76 13.57
N ASN A 130 2.10 -13.28 12.37
CA ASN A 130 3.47 -13.56 11.90
C ASN A 130 4.11 -12.38 11.16
N LEU A 131 3.31 -11.43 10.68
CA LEU A 131 3.75 -10.25 9.97
C LEU A 131 3.24 -9.00 10.67
N MET A 132 4.11 -8.00 10.74
CA MET A 132 3.80 -6.67 11.25
C MET A 132 4.04 -5.68 10.12
N TYR A 133 3.09 -4.76 9.94
CA TYR A 133 3.11 -3.73 8.93
C TYR A 133 3.11 -2.35 9.59
N HIS A 134 3.88 -1.43 9.02
CA HIS A 134 3.80 -0.02 9.35
C HIS A 134 3.55 0.75 8.05
N LEU A 135 2.37 1.34 7.94
CA LEU A 135 1.91 2.07 6.77
C LEU A 135 1.95 3.56 7.09
N MET A 136 2.50 4.36 6.18
CA MET A 136 2.62 5.80 6.33
C MET A 136 2.09 6.46 5.06
N PHE A 137 1.15 7.38 5.22
CA PHE A 137 0.50 8.11 4.14
C PHE A 137 0.82 9.59 4.30
N ASN A 138 1.47 10.18 3.30
CA ASN A 138 1.73 11.60 3.22
C ASN A 138 0.94 12.19 2.05
N ALA A 139 -0.20 12.82 2.35
CA ALA A 139 -0.97 13.61 1.39
C ALA A 139 -0.58 15.10 1.40
N TYR A 140 0.45 15.47 2.19
CA TYR A 140 0.99 16.81 2.27
C TYR A 140 1.96 17.10 1.13
N HIS A 141 2.21 18.39 0.88
CA HIS A 141 3.06 18.86 -0.22
C HIS A 141 4.55 18.93 0.13
N GLU A 142 4.91 18.64 1.38
CA GLU A 142 6.28 18.56 1.87
C GLU A 142 6.62 17.15 2.34
N ASP A 143 7.92 16.88 2.44
CA ASP A 143 8.43 15.63 2.99
C ASP A 143 8.19 15.57 4.50
N LEU A 144 7.60 14.46 4.96
CA LEU A 144 7.32 14.24 6.37
C LEU A 144 8.17 13.10 6.93
N ARG A 145 8.73 13.30 8.11
CA ARG A 145 9.49 12.28 8.84
C ARG A 145 8.57 11.58 9.84
N PHE A 146 8.28 10.31 9.57
CA PHE A 146 7.49 9.45 10.43
C PHE A 146 8.39 8.70 11.40
N GLN A 147 8.05 8.68 12.69
CA GLN A 147 8.67 7.80 13.66
C GLN A 147 8.27 6.34 13.39
N LEU A 148 9.23 5.43 13.49
CA LEU A 148 8.97 4.00 13.36
C LEU A 148 8.84 3.36 14.74
N PRO A 149 7.85 2.47 14.95
CA PRO A 149 7.81 1.68 16.16
C PRO A 149 9.07 0.79 16.22
N PRO A 150 9.62 0.54 17.43
CA PRO A 150 10.75 -0.37 17.57
C PRO A 150 10.37 -1.73 16.99
N ALA A 151 11.27 -2.32 16.20
CA ALA A 151 11.07 -3.67 15.71
C ALA A 151 10.90 -4.61 16.92
N PRO A 152 9.86 -5.47 16.97
CA PRO A 152 9.67 -6.36 18.10
C PRO A 152 10.92 -7.20 18.40
N PRO A 153 11.17 -7.56 19.68
CA PRO A 153 12.34 -8.35 20.10
C PRO A 153 12.50 -9.69 19.38
N HIS A 154 11.43 -10.14 18.70
CA HIS A 154 11.33 -11.38 17.95
C HIS A 154 11.18 -11.08 16.45
N THR A 155 12.03 -10.22 15.88
CA THR A 155 12.04 -9.99 14.42
C THR A 155 13.27 -10.63 13.79
N THR A 156 13.08 -11.27 12.63
CA THR A 156 14.20 -11.95 11.93
C THR A 156 15.09 -10.99 11.14
N SER A 157 14.63 -9.77 10.83
CA SER A 157 15.42 -8.80 10.05
C SER A 157 14.96 -7.35 10.19
N GLY A 158 14.30 -7.00 11.32
CA GLY A 158 13.75 -5.67 11.53
C GLY A 158 12.71 -5.27 10.46
N TRP A 159 12.58 -3.96 10.24
CA TRP A 159 11.70 -3.39 9.22
C TRP A 159 12.33 -3.54 7.83
N ARG A 160 11.52 -3.91 6.83
CA ARG A 160 11.88 -3.87 5.42
C ARG A 160 10.89 -3.05 4.61
N ARG A 161 11.37 -2.22 3.70
CA ARG A 161 10.52 -1.39 2.82
C ARG A 161 9.98 -2.20 1.65
N ILE A 162 8.73 -2.61 1.76
CA ILE A 162 8.06 -3.41 0.72
C ILE A 162 7.37 -2.54 -0.34
N MET A 163 7.08 -1.28 0.00
CA MET A 163 6.48 -0.31 -0.93
C MET A 163 6.90 1.11 -0.57
N ASP A 164 7.15 1.92 -1.58
CA ASP A 164 7.30 3.36 -1.48
C ASP A 164 6.98 4.00 -2.84
N THR A 165 5.83 4.67 -2.94
CA THR A 165 5.33 5.21 -4.22
C THR A 165 6.15 6.39 -4.74
N PHE A 166 7.05 6.96 -3.94
CA PHE A 166 7.97 8.00 -4.41
C PHE A 166 9.06 7.45 -5.33
N LEU A 167 9.46 6.19 -5.13
CA LEU A 167 10.56 5.57 -5.86
C LEU A 167 10.15 5.21 -7.29
N GLU A 168 11.17 5.04 -8.14
CA GLU A 168 10.95 4.54 -9.49
C GLU A 168 10.82 3.00 -9.49
N SER A 169 10.12 2.47 -10.49
CA SER A 169 10.06 1.03 -10.69
C SER A 169 11.45 0.48 -11.07
N PRO A 170 11.91 -0.63 -10.46
CA PRO A 170 11.12 -1.60 -9.71
C PRO A 170 11.16 -1.44 -8.17
N ASP A 171 11.73 -0.36 -7.64
CA ASP A 171 11.93 -0.16 -6.20
C ASP A 171 10.70 0.36 -5.45
N ASP A 172 9.72 0.89 -6.18
CA ASP A 172 8.42 1.33 -5.66
C ASP A 172 7.59 0.20 -5.02
N VAL A 173 7.77 -1.04 -5.46
CA VAL A 173 7.23 -2.23 -4.78
C VAL A 173 8.11 -3.45 -5.00
N ARG A 174 8.49 -4.10 -3.89
CA ARG A 174 9.36 -5.28 -3.87
C ARG A 174 8.74 -6.39 -3.01
N PRO A 175 8.91 -7.67 -3.38
CA PRO A 175 8.66 -8.78 -2.46
C PRO A 175 9.51 -8.63 -1.19
N TRP A 176 9.00 -9.07 -0.04
CA TRP A 176 9.69 -8.93 1.26
C TRP A 176 11.14 -9.47 1.24
N LYS A 177 11.37 -10.59 0.57
CA LYS A 177 12.71 -11.21 0.45
C LYS A 177 13.75 -10.31 -0.24
N ASP A 178 13.30 -9.43 -1.12
CA ASP A 178 14.14 -8.54 -1.93
C ASP A 178 14.05 -7.08 -1.43
N ALA A 179 13.24 -6.82 -0.39
CA ALA A 179 13.01 -5.49 0.16
C ALA A 179 14.19 -5.01 1.02
N ALA A 180 14.55 -3.73 0.85
CA ALA A 180 15.64 -3.10 1.57
C ALA A 180 15.35 -3.03 3.09
N PRO A 181 16.34 -3.37 3.96
CA PRO A 181 16.19 -3.21 5.39
C PRO A 181 16.22 -1.74 5.80
N ILE A 182 15.46 -1.40 6.84
CA ILE A 182 15.41 -0.06 7.46
C ILE A 182 15.95 -0.20 8.88
N GLY A 183 17.12 0.40 9.13
CA GLY A 183 17.77 0.39 10.45
C GLY A 183 17.46 1.62 11.30
N ASP A 184 16.90 2.68 10.70
CA ASP A 184 16.61 3.92 11.39
C ASP A 184 15.34 3.82 12.25
N SER A 185 15.23 4.68 13.27
CA SER A 185 14.02 4.84 14.08
C SER A 185 12.98 5.76 13.44
N SER A 186 13.21 6.21 12.21
CA SER A 186 12.30 7.07 11.44
C SER A 186 12.42 6.80 9.94
N TYR A 187 11.38 7.12 9.18
CA TYR A 187 11.37 7.04 7.72
C TYR A 187 10.84 8.35 7.14
N VAL A 188 11.50 8.87 6.11
CA VAL A 188 11.03 10.07 5.39
C VAL A 188 10.11 9.60 4.27
N VAL A 189 8.86 10.05 4.32
CA VAL A 189 7.87 9.84 3.27
C VAL A 189 7.70 11.17 2.55
N GLN A 190 8.10 11.20 1.29
CA GLN A 190 8.11 12.43 0.50
C GLN A 190 6.70 12.95 0.23
N ALA A 191 6.62 14.20 -0.23
CA ALA A 191 5.38 14.83 -0.63
C ALA A 191 4.51 13.93 -1.52
N TYR A 192 3.22 13.83 -1.17
CA TYR A 192 2.22 13.06 -1.90
C TYR A 192 2.60 11.58 -2.14
N SER A 193 3.19 10.91 -1.16
CA SER A 193 3.59 9.50 -1.29
C SER A 193 3.09 8.60 -0.15
N ILE A 194 3.20 7.30 -0.37
CA ILE A 194 2.86 6.26 0.59
C ILE A 194 4.06 5.34 0.71
N ALA A 195 4.43 5.02 1.95
CA ALA A 195 5.43 4.00 2.24
C ALA A 195 4.85 2.91 3.15
N ILE A 196 5.20 1.66 2.86
CA ILE A 196 4.81 0.51 3.68
C ILE A 196 6.05 -0.30 4.03
N LEU A 197 6.25 -0.46 5.33
CA LEU A 197 7.27 -1.33 5.90
C LEU A 197 6.63 -2.62 6.40
N CYS A 198 7.41 -3.70 6.36
CA CYS A 198 7.01 -5.01 6.85
C CYS A 198 8.14 -5.64 7.66
N ALA A 199 7.82 -6.14 8.85
CA ALA A 199 8.69 -6.95 9.68
C ALA A 199 8.09 -8.36 9.81
N ARG A 200 8.95 -9.39 9.75
CA ARG A 200 8.55 -10.78 10.01
C ARG A 200 8.86 -11.13 11.45
N LEU A 201 7.84 -11.57 12.18
CA LEU A 201 7.93 -11.98 13.56
C LEU A 201 8.40 -13.45 13.63
N THR A 202 9.35 -13.76 14.49
CA THR A 202 9.77 -15.13 14.80
C THR A 202 8.82 -15.72 15.83
N GLY A 203 7.83 -16.47 15.33
CA GLY A 203 7.04 -17.44 16.09
C GLY A 203 6.23 -16.89 17.26
N ALA A 204 4.92 -16.74 17.05
CA ALA A 204 4.03 -17.38 18.01
C ALA A 204 4.23 -18.89 17.82
N ALA A 205 4.87 -19.55 18.78
CA ALA A 205 4.85 -20.99 18.82
C ALA A 205 3.39 -21.43 18.72
N HIS A 206 3.09 -22.30 17.77
CA HIS A 206 1.85 -23.05 17.73
C HIS A 206 1.75 -23.77 19.08
N VAL A 207 1.02 -23.20 20.05
CA VAL A 207 0.61 -23.96 21.24
C VAL A 207 -0.36 -24.99 20.68
N PRO A 208 -0.05 -26.29 20.70
CA PRO A 208 -1.02 -27.30 20.32
C PRO A 208 -2.14 -27.18 21.34
N SER A 209 -3.36 -26.90 20.89
CA SER A 209 -4.53 -26.98 21.76
C SER A 209 -4.66 -28.44 22.20
N SER A 210 -4.24 -28.74 23.43
CA SER A 210 -4.62 -29.96 24.11
C SER A 210 -6.10 -29.84 24.50
N PHE A 211 -6.99 -30.38 23.66
CA PHE A 211 -8.28 -30.96 24.04
C PHE A 211 -8.60 -32.10 23.09
#